data_AF-A0A7S8WH84-F1
#
_entry.id   AF-A0A7S8WH84-F1
#
_cell.length_a   1.000
_cell.length_b   1.000
_cell.length_c   1.000
_cell.angle_alpha   90.00
_cell.angle_beta   90.00
_cell.angle_gamma   90.00
#
_symmetry.space_group_name_H-M   'P 1'
#
loop_
_entity.id
_entity.type
_entity.pdbx_description
1 polymer ?
#
loop_
_entity_poly.entity_id
_entity_poly.type
_entity_poly.pdbx_seq_one_letter_code
_entity_poly.pdbx_strand_id
1 'polypeptide(L)'
;MPEGLQVYNEKAELILDLTDLTGKVFGYIEVPQQYANTSYSVTDSRFINAHPFIFSPDNSLADYTTWRVYDYNTEYADSSGHVRMRKNLLYIFIGELVGDTLTINVNCYSSGDTPIRIYYGAY
;
A
#
# COMPACT_ATOMS: atom_id res chain seq x y z
N MET A 1 16.48 23.17 2.13
CA MET A 1 15.51 22.51 3.01
C MET A 1 14.92 21.38 2.20
N PRO A 2 14.86 20.13 2.69
CA PRO A 2 14.26 19.07 1.88
C PRO A 2 12.75 19.29 1.85
N GLU A 3 12.23 19.51 0.65
CA GLU A 3 10.80 19.61 0.37
C GLU A 3 10.22 18.19 0.42
N GLY A 4 9.46 17.88 1.47
CA GLY A 4 8.84 16.56 1.65
C GLY A 4 7.75 16.28 0.62
N LEU A 5 7.40 15.00 0.46
CA LEU A 5 6.38 14.57 -0.50
C LEU A 5 4.98 14.97 -0.02
N GLN A 6 4.36 15.92 -0.72
CA GLN A 6 2.99 16.35 -0.46
C GLN A 6 2.06 15.78 -1.54
N VAL A 7 1.03 15.05 -1.12
CA VAL A 7 -0.03 14.55 -2.00
C VAL A 7 -1.30 15.33 -1.72
N TYR A 8 -1.91 15.82 -2.79
CA TYR A 8 -3.15 16.59 -2.76
C TYR A 8 -4.26 15.79 -3.44
N ASN A 9 -5.51 15.97 -2.98
CA ASN A 9 -6.67 15.45 -3.71
C ASN A 9 -7.04 16.37 -4.89
N GLU A 10 -8.06 15.98 -5.64
CA GLU A 10 -8.62 16.72 -6.79
C GLU A 10 -9.17 18.11 -6.45
N LYS A 11 -9.38 18.43 -5.17
CA LYS A 11 -9.82 19.74 -4.66
C LYS A 11 -8.66 20.60 -4.16
N ALA A 12 -7.42 20.17 -4.37
CA ALA A 12 -6.20 20.79 -3.84
C ALA A 12 -6.12 20.78 -2.29
N GLU A 13 -6.83 19.85 -1.64
CA GLU A 13 -6.68 19.61 -0.20
C GLU A 13 -5.52 18.64 0.03
N LEU A 14 -4.65 18.95 0.98
CA LEU A 14 -3.52 18.12 1.36
C LEU A 14 -4.03 16.83 2.03
N ILE A 15 -3.77 15.68 1.42
CA ILE A 15 -4.16 14.37 1.94
C ILE A 15 -2.98 13.57 2.51
N LEU A 16 -1.75 13.96 2.17
CA LEU A 16 -0.54 13.41 2.75
C LEU A 16 0.55 14.49 2.74
N ASP A 17 1.13 14.77 3.90
CA ASP A 17 2.32 15.63 4.01
C ASP A 17 3.48 14.85 4.62
N LEU A 18 4.48 14.55 3.80
CA LEU A 18 5.70 13.85 4.21
C LEU A 18 6.86 14.84 4.44
N THR A 19 6.58 16.10 4.78
CA THR A 19 7.60 17.02 5.33
C THR A 19 8.02 16.67 6.77
N ASP A 20 7.24 15.84 7.47
CA ASP A 20 7.44 15.48 8.90
C ASP A 20 8.04 14.07 9.12
N LEU A 21 8.68 13.52 8.08
CA LEU A 21 9.13 12.12 8.00
C LEU A 21 10.18 11.71 9.05
N THR A 22 10.92 12.65 9.65
CA THR A 22 11.98 12.31 10.62
C THR A 22 11.47 11.83 11.99
N GLY A 23 10.20 12.07 12.34
CA GLY A 23 9.65 11.69 13.65
C GLY A 23 8.62 10.57 13.65
N LYS A 24 7.94 10.34 12.53
CA LYS A 24 6.70 9.54 12.48
C LYS A 24 6.87 8.13 11.91
N VAL A 25 7.93 7.88 11.14
CA VAL A 25 8.26 6.53 10.64
C VAL A 25 9.13 5.81 11.66
N PHE A 26 8.70 4.62 12.06
CA PHE A 26 9.39 3.81 13.06
C PHE A 26 10.36 2.82 12.43
N GLY A 27 10.05 2.37 11.21
CA GLY A 27 10.88 1.45 10.44
C GLY A 27 10.20 1.02 9.15
N TYR A 28 10.71 -0.07 8.57
CA TYR A 28 10.10 -0.74 7.42
C TYR A 28 10.27 -2.25 7.51
N ILE A 29 9.40 -3.00 6.85
CA ILE A 29 9.57 -4.42 6.56
C ILE A 29 9.68 -4.64 5.05
N GLU A 30 10.38 -5.71 4.68
CA GLU A 30 10.41 -6.22 3.32
C GLU A 30 9.65 -7.54 3.28
N VAL A 31 8.70 -7.64 2.36
CA VAL A 31 7.85 -8.82 2.21
C VAL A 31 8.01 -9.38 0.80
N PRO A 32 8.01 -10.71 0.61
CA PRO A 32 8.12 -11.31 -0.71
C PRO A 32 6.95 -10.90 -1.63
N GLN A 33 7.25 -10.53 -2.87
CA GLN A 33 6.24 -10.33 -3.90
C GLN A 33 5.86 -11.71 -4.49
N GLN A 34 4.89 -12.38 -3.86
CA GLN A 34 4.41 -13.69 -4.28
C GLN A 34 2.88 -13.77 -4.22
N TYR A 35 2.28 -14.66 -5.00
CA TYR A 35 0.84 -14.92 -5.00
C TYR A 35 0.37 -15.49 -3.66
N ALA A 36 0.08 -14.62 -2.70
CA ALA A 36 -0.29 -14.99 -1.34
C ALA A 36 -1.08 -13.87 -0.65
N ASN A 37 -1.91 -14.29 0.32
CA ASN A 37 -2.46 -13.40 1.33
C ASN A 37 -1.71 -13.72 2.63
N THR A 38 -0.94 -12.77 3.14
CA THR A 38 -0.06 -12.99 4.29
C THR A 38 -0.12 -11.82 5.24
N SER A 39 0.04 -12.10 6.53
CA SER A 39 0.08 -11.11 7.59
C SER A 39 1.49 -11.03 8.18
N TYR A 40 1.95 -9.82 8.43
CA TYR A 40 3.25 -9.53 9.04
C TYR A 40 3.04 -8.67 10.28
N SER A 41 3.70 -9.02 11.37
CA SER A 41 3.61 -8.26 12.62
C SER A 41 4.89 -7.46 12.84
N VAL A 42 4.72 -6.20 13.23
CA VAL A 42 5.81 -5.33 13.68
C VAL A 42 5.50 -4.88 15.10
N THR A 43 6.48 -5.00 15.98
CA THR A 43 6.35 -4.63 17.39
C THR A 43 7.23 -3.42 17.67
N ASP A 44 6.63 -2.34 18.17
CA ASP A 44 7.34 -1.13 18.56
C ASP A 44 6.58 -0.43 19.68
N SER A 45 7.26 -0.14 20.80
CA SER A 45 6.63 0.47 21.98
C SER A 45 5.99 1.83 21.69
N ARG A 46 6.41 2.52 20.62
CA ARG A 46 5.81 3.77 20.16
C ARG A 46 4.40 3.62 19.60
N PHE A 47 3.92 2.39 19.36
CA PHE A 47 2.53 2.15 18.98
C PHE A 47 1.55 2.20 20.16
N ILE A 48 2.03 2.14 21.41
CA ILE A 48 1.17 2.20 22.59
C ILE A 48 0.42 3.54 22.60
N ASN A 49 -0.91 3.47 22.52
CA ASN A 49 -1.82 4.62 22.44
C ASN A 49 -1.59 5.55 21.24
N ALA A 50 -0.96 5.07 20.16
CA ALA A 50 -0.72 5.85 18.95
C ALA A 50 -1.71 5.50 17.83
N HIS A 51 -1.82 6.35 16.82
CA HIS A 51 -2.60 6.05 15.61
C HIS A 51 -1.66 5.57 14.49
N PRO A 52 -1.61 4.26 14.19
CA PRO A 52 -0.63 3.73 13.25
C PRO A 52 -0.97 4.11 11.81
N PHE A 53 0.05 4.24 10.98
CA PHE A 53 -0.07 4.30 9.53
C PHE A 53 0.93 3.35 8.87
N ILE A 54 0.62 2.98 7.64
CA ILE A 54 1.53 2.26 6.76
C ILE A 54 1.63 2.98 5.42
N PHE A 55 2.79 2.86 4.78
CA PHE A 55 3.01 3.35 3.44
C PHE A 55 3.90 2.38 2.68
N SER A 56 3.56 2.12 1.42
CA SER A 56 4.44 1.41 0.49
C SER A 56 4.28 2.08 -0.88
N PRO A 57 5.38 2.34 -1.60
CA PRO A 57 5.30 2.84 -2.96
C PRO A 57 4.57 1.86 -3.89
N ASP A 58 4.56 0.57 -3.53
CA ASP A 58 3.92 -0.50 -4.28
C ASP A 58 2.43 -0.69 -3.88
N ASN A 59 1.87 0.14 -2.99
CA ASN A 59 0.45 0.05 -2.62
C ASN A 59 -0.45 0.83 -3.59
N SER A 60 -1.66 0.30 -3.76
CA SER A 60 -2.69 0.69 -4.73
C SER A 60 -3.23 2.12 -4.72
N LEU A 61 -2.76 3.00 -3.83
CA LEU A 61 -3.26 4.36 -3.74
C LEU A 61 -2.64 5.34 -4.75
N ALA A 62 -1.60 4.96 -5.51
CA ALA A 62 -0.90 5.95 -6.34
C ALA A 62 -0.32 5.50 -7.70
N ASP A 63 -0.09 4.21 -8.01
CA ASP A 63 0.69 3.85 -9.20
C ASP A 63 -0.01 2.86 -10.15
N TYR A 64 0.15 3.10 -11.46
CA TYR A 64 -0.30 2.21 -12.54
C TYR A 64 0.39 0.85 -12.51
N THR A 65 1.59 0.77 -11.92
CA THR A 65 2.38 -0.48 -11.79
C THR A 65 1.70 -1.54 -10.93
N THR A 66 0.81 -1.14 -10.02
CA THR A 66 0.05 -2.07 -9.15
C THR A 66 -1.25 -2.55 -9.82
N TRP A 67 -1.57 -2.09 -11.03
CA TRP A 67 -2.79 -2.44 -11.73
C TRP A 67 -2.48 -3.25 -12.99
N ARG A 68 -3.29 -4.29 -13.24
CA ARG A 68 -3.28 -5.03 -14.50
C ARG A 68 -4.58 -4.83 -15.24
N VAL A 69 -4.48 -4.60 -16.55
CA VAL A 69 -5.64 -4.67 -17.45
C VAL A 69 -5.83 -6.12 -17.88
N TYR A 70 -7.03 -6.64 -17.70
CA TYR A 70 -7.44 -7.92 -18.27
C TYR A 70 -8.27 -7.68 -19.52
N ASP A 71 -7.84 -8.26 -20.63
CA ASP A 71 -8.70 -8.50 -21.79
C ASP A 71 -9.42 -9.82 -21.55
N TYR A 72 -10.69 -9.76 -21.11
CA TYR A 72 -11.50 -10.97 -21.00
C TYR A 72 -11.85 -11.47 -22.40
N ASN A 73 -11.12 -12.48 -22.89
CA ASN A 73 -11.58 -13.31 -24.00
C ASN A 73 -12.71 -14.22 -23.51
N THR A 74 -13.93 -13.68 -23.38
CA THR A 74 -15.21 -14.42 -23.48
C THR A 74 -16.42 -13.51 -23.19
N GLU A 75 -17.30 -13.42 -24.18
CA GLU A 75 -18.76 -13.11 -24.12
C GLU A 75 -19.28 -11.79 -23.50
N TYR A 76 -18.44 -10.98 -22.85
CA TYR A 76 -18.85 -9.70 -22.24
C TYR A 76 -18.22 -8.46 -22.90
N ALA A 77 -17.64 -8.61 -24.08
CA ALA A 77 -17.20 -7.49 -24.89
C ALA A 77 -18.41 -6.86 -25.58
N ASP A 78 -18.55 -5.53 -25.47
CA ASP A 78 -19.53 -4.81 -26.28
C ASP A 78 -19.21 -4.96 -27.78
N SER A 79 -20.13 -4.54 -28.65
CA SER A 79 -19.98 -4.60 -30.11
C SER A 79 -18.76 -3.85 -30.67
N SER A 80 -17.99 -3.13 -29.83
CA SER A 80 -16.73 -2.47 -30.17
C SER A 80 -15.48 -3.23 -29.69
N GLY A 81 -15.64 -4.36 -28.99
CA GLY A 81 -14.54 -5.25 -28.59
C GLY A 81 -13.82 -4.84 -27.30
N HIS A 82 -14.37 -3.92 -26.50
CA HIS A 82 -13.68 -3.41 -25.31
C HIS A 82 -14.18 -4.04 -24.00
N VAL A 83 -13.36 -4.88 -23.36
CA VAL A 83 -13.46 -5.15 -21.91
C VAL A 83 -12.13 -4.77 -21.28
N ARG A 84 -12.04 -3.58 -20.68
CA ARG A 84 -10.83 -3.13 -19.96
C ARG A 84 -11.11 -3.06 -18.47
N MET A 85 -11.16 -4.20 -17.80
CA MET A 85 -11.21 -4.21 -16.33
C MET A 85 -9.80 -4.06 -15.76
N ARG A 86 -9.60 -3.05 -14.91
CA ARG A 86 -8.38 -2.90 -14.12
C ARG A 86 -8.53 -3.72 -12.84
N LYS A 87 -7.59 -4.64 -12.59
CA LYS A 87 -7.48 -5.37 -11.34
C LYS A 87 -6.27 -4.88 -10.56
N ASN A 88 -6.48 -4.59 -9.28
CA ASN A 88 -5.39 -4.29 -8.38
C ASN A 88 -4.62 -5.57 -8.05
N LEU A 89 -3.30 -5.54 -8.23
CA LEU A 89 -2.39 -6.65 -7.99
C LEU A 89 -1.85 -6.67 -6.57
N LEU A 90 -1.93 -5.56 -5.83
CA LEU A 90 -1.34 -5.44 -4.51
C LEU A 90 -2.21 -4.58 -3.59
N TYR A 91 -2.66 -5.19 -2.49
CA TYR A 91 -3.46 -4.52 -1.48
C TYR A 91 -2.81 -4.69 -0.12
N ILE A 92 -2.32 -3.58 0.44
CA ILE A 92 -1.61 -3.55 1.72
C ILE A 92 -2.41 -2.69 2.68
N PHE A 93 -2.78 -3.24 3.84
CA PHE A 93 -3.64 -2.56 4.80
C PHE A 93 -3.31 -2.99 6.23
N ILE A 94 -3.65 -2.11 7.18
CA ILE A 94 -3.53 -2.42 8.61
C ILE A 94 -4.65 -3.41 8.97
N GLY A 95 -4.28 -4.53 9.58
CA GLY A 95 -5.21 -5.52 10.10
C GLY A 95 -5.71 -5.15 11.49
N GLU A 96 -4.79 -5.11 12.45
CA GLU A 96 -5.09 -4.76 13.84
C GLU A 96 -3.87 -4.15 14.52
N LEU A 97 -4.11 -3.44 15.63
CA LEU A 97 -3.10 -2.99 16.57
C LEU A 97 -3.46 -3.54 17.94
N VAL A 98 -2.63 -4.43 18.48
CA VAL A 98 -2.81 -5.02 19.81
C VAL A 98 -1.60 -4.66 20.67
N GLY A 99 -1.82 -3.79 21.66
CA GLY A 99 -0.75 -3.26 22.49
C GLY A 99 0.24 -2.44 21.66
N ASP A 100 1.46 -2.93 21.53
CA ASP A 100 2.56 -2.34 20.77
C ASP A 100 2.82 -3.08 19.44
N THR A 101 1.95 -4.01 19.06
CA THR A 101 2.14 -4.85 17.87
C THR A 101 1.10 -4.53 16.79
N LEU A 102 1.59 -4.03 15.66
CA LEU A 102 0.81 -3.74 14.46
C LEU A 102 0.86 -4.92 13.49
N THR A 103 -0.30 -5.43 13.08
CA THR A 103 -0.43 -6.43 12.03
C THR A 103 -0.71 -5.75 10.69
N ILE A 104 0.13 -6.05 9.70
CA ILE A 104 0.06 -5.56 8.33
C ILE A 104 -0.34 -6.73 7.43
N ASN A 105 -1.47 -6.58 6.74
CA ASN A 105 -1.95 -7.57 5.79
C ASN A 105 -1.52 -7.20 4.37
N VAL A 106 -1.03 -8.19 3.64
CA VAL A 106 -0.55 -8.07 2.27
C VAL A 106 -1.28 -9.10 1.41
N ASN A 107 -2.15 -8.63 0.53
CA ASN A 107 -2.77 -9.44 -0.51
C ASN A 107 -2.04 -9.15 -1.82
N CYS A 108 -1.25 -10.11 -2.29
CA CYS A 108 -0.47 -9.97 -3.50
C CYS A 108 -0.96 -10.97 -4.57
N TYR A 109 -1.35 -10.44 -5.72
CA TYR A 109 -1.78 -11.16 -6.91
C TYR A 109 -0.77 -11.00 -8.06
N SER A 110 0.50 -10.84 -7.69
CA SER A 110 1.63 -10.79 -8.61
C SER A 110 2.83 -11.53 -8.00
N SER A 111 3.78 -11.89 -8.86
CA SER A 111 5.08 -12.42 -8.46
C SER A 111 6.18 -11.56 -9.06
N GLY A 112 7.23 -11.31 -8.30
CA GLY A 112 8.40 -10.57 -8.75
C GLY A 112 9.62 -10.85 -7.90
N ASP A 113 10.80 -10.55 -8.45
CA ASP A 113 12.08 -10.77 -7.77
C ASP A 113 12.41 -9.66 -6.76
N THR A 114 11.71 -8.53 -6.84
CA THR A 114 11.91 -7.39 -5.93
C THR A 114 10.93 -7.50 -4.77
N PRO A 115 11.41 -7.51 -3.51
CA PRO A 115 10.52 -7.50 -2.36
C PRO A 115 9.76 -6.18 -2.26
N ILE A 116 8.55 -6.25 -1.72
CA ILE A 116 7.71 -5.07 -1.45
C ILE A 116 8.20 -4.44 -0.15
N ARG A 117 8.49 -3.14 -0.16
CA ARG A 117 8.89 -2.41 1.05
C ARG A 117 7.71 -1.68 1.65
N ILE A 118 7.45 -1.95 2.94
CA ILE A 118 6.33 -1.36 3.68
C ILE A 118 6.90 -0.61 4.88
N TYR A 119 6.79 0.71 4.85
CA TYR A 119 7.12 1.60 5.96
C TYR A 119 5.95 1.64 6.95
N TYR A 120 6.27 1.65 8.24
CA TYR A 120 5.30 1.72 9.31
C TYR A 120 5.66 2.84 10.29
N GLY A 121 4.65 3.42 10.91
CA GLY A 121 4.81 4.56 11.80
C GLY A 121 3.51 4.91 12.51
N ALA A 122 3.51 6.01 13.27
CA ALA A 122 2.31 6.54 13.89
C ALA A 122 2.29 8.08 13.90
N TYR A 123 1.09 8.66 13.98
CA TYR A 123 0.87 10.11 14.05
C TYR A 123 1.09 10.70 15.43
#